data_AF-A0A0R3AMS9-F1
#
_entry.id   AF-A0A0R3AMS9-F1
#
_cell.length_a   1.000
_cell.length_b   1.000
_cell.length_c   1.000
_cell.angle_alpha   90.00
_cell.angle_beta   90.00
_cell.angle_gamma   90.00
#
_symmetry.space_group_name_H-M   'P 1'
#
loop_
_entity.id
_entity.type
_entity.pdbx_description
1 polymer ?
#
loop_
_entity_poly.entity_id
_entity_poly.type
_entity_poly.pdbx_seq_one_letter_code
_entity_poly.pdbx_strand_id
1 'polypeptide(L)'
;MWLCTDWKIDWNAISAVATAVAAIIALSAWLLDKHQRKLERNASARLLAQIMKTPIGAARIQLAKFRCDNFSPEQADNISRLLKDENSRKKLVEKVSVITIDLPSQFLDKADFFSEAVNNELAKAFFHVNSLKQIVMLTGGLSDSETEINIKQHVNSVMHKIKQAEEATQKAFDALPNLEP
;
A
#
# COMPACT_ATOMS: atom_id res chain seq x y z
N MET A 1 -13.97 83.62 -23.14
CA MET A 1 -12.65 83.11 -22.75
C MET A 1 -12.77 82.43 -21.39
N TRP A 2 -13.19 81.16 -21.37
CA TRP A 2 -13.22 80.30 -20.18
C TRP A 2 -13.13 78.85 -20.66
N LEU A 3 -11.92 78.34 -20.87
CA LEU A 3 -11.67 76.92 -21.15
C LEU A 3 -10.29 76.54 -20.61
N CYS A 4 -10.19 76.32 -19.30
CA CYS A 4 -9.16 75.48 -18.69
C CYS A 4 -9.74 74.91 -17.39
N THR A 5 -10.45 73.79 -17.46
CA THR A 5 -10.55 72.90 -16.29
C THR A 5 -9.32 72.01 -16.32
N ASP A 6 -8.48 72.11 -15.29
CA ASP A 6 -7.38 71.19 -15.05
C ASP A 6 -7.95 69.78 -14.85
N TRP A 7 -7.87 68.93 -15.87
CA TRP A 7 -8.08 67.49 -15.71
C TRP A 7 -6.82 66.88 -15.08
N LYS A 8 -6.73 66.93 -13.75
CA LYS A 8 -5.73 66.13 -13.02
C LYS A 8 -6.11 64.67 -13.14
N ILE A 9 -5.41 63.96 -14.02
CA ILE A 9 -5.47 62.50 -14.12
C ILE A 9 -5.01 61.94 -12.77
N ASP A 10 -5.89 61.21 -12.10
CA ASP A 10 -5.57 60.56 -10.82
C ASP A 10 -4.74 59.30 -11.08
N TRP A 11 -3.43 59.48 -11.15
CA TRP A 11 -2.46 58.42 -11.33
C TRP A 11 -2.48 57.37 -10.20
N ASN A 12 -3.01 57.71 -9.02
CA ASN A 12 -3.20 56.76 -7.92
C ASN A 12 -4.39 55.83 -8.19
N ALA A 13 -5.46 56.33 -8.80
CA ALA A 13 -6.56 55.50 -9.24
C ALA A 13 -6.12 54.53 -10.36
N ILE A 14 -5.32 55.01 -11.32
CA ILE A 14 -4.78 54.17 -12.41
C ILE A 14 -3.82 53.10 -11.86
N SER A 15 -2.94 53.45 -10.93
CA SER A 15 -2.02 52.49 -10.31
C SER A 15 -2.75 51.47 -9.43
N ALA A 16 -3.82 51.88 -8.74
CA ALA A 16 -4.68 50.97 -7.98
C ALA A 16 -5.43 49.98 -8.88
N VAL A 17 -5.99 50.43 -10.01
CA VAL A 17 -6.63 49.54 -11.00
C VAL A 17 -5.61 48.57 -11.60
N ALA A 18 -4.42 49.05 -11.98
CA ALA A 18 -3.36 48.20 -12.52
C ALA A 18 -2.91 47.13 -11.50
N THR A 19 -2.78 47.50 -10.23
CA THR A 19 -2.43 46.58 -9.14
C THR A 19 -3.53 45.54 -8.90
N ALA A 20 -4.79 45.96 -8.93
CA ALA A 20 -5.94 45.05 -8.77
C ALA A 20 -6.01 44.03 -9.91
N VAL A 21 -5.80 44.46 -11.17
CA VAL A 21 -5.76 43.57 -12.34
C VAL A 21 -4.60 42.58 -12.23
N ALA A 22 -3.40 43.04 -11.85
CA ALA A 22 -2.25 42.17 -11.64
C ALA A 22 -2.50 41.12 -10.55
N ALA A 23 -3.13 41.51 -9.44
CA ALA A 23 -3.47 40.59 -8.36
C ALA A 23 -4.48 39.52 -8.80
N ILE A 24 -5.49 39.89 -9.60
CA ILE A 24 -6.45 38.93 -10.16
C ILE A 24 -5.76 37.94 -11.09
N ILE A 25 -4.91 38.42 -12.01
CA ILE A 25 -4.15 37.55 -12.93
C ILE A 25 -3.27 36.57 -12.14
N ALA A 26 -2.57 37.05 -11.10
CA ALA A 26 -1.73 36.21 -10.25
C ALA A 26 -2.54 35.14 -9.50
N LEU A 27 -3.70 35.49 -8.95
CA LEU A 27 -4.60 34.55 -8.29
C LEU A 27 -5.17 33.51 -9.28
N SER A 28 -5.56 33.94 -10.47
CA SER A 28 -6.04 33.05 -11.52
C SER A 28 -4.95 32.06 -11.96
N ALA A 29 -3.72 32.55 -12.17
CA ALA A 29 -2.57 31.70 -12.50
C ALA A 29 -2.27 30.69 -11.38
N TRP A 30 -2.32 31.13 -10.12
CA TRP A 30 -2.12 30.24 -8.97
C TRP A 30 -3.22 29.17 -8.84
N LEU A 31 -4.48 29.53 -9.09
CA LEU A 31 -5.60 28.57 -9.07
C LEU A 31 -5.45 27.53 -10.18
N LEU A 32 -5.06 27.95 -11.39
CA LEU A 32 -4.81 27.05 -12.52
C LEU A 32 -3.62 26.12 -12.24
N ASP A 33 -2.50 26.65 -11.77
CA ASP A 33 -1.32 25.87 -11.38
C ASP A 33 -1.67 24.86 -10.27
N LYS A 34 -2.42 25.27 -9.25
CA LYS A 34 -2.89 24.37 -8.19
C LYS A 34 -3.80 23.26 -8.72
N HIS A 35 -4.65 23.56 -9.70
CA HIS A 35 -5.50 22.57 -10.34
C HIS A 35 -4.68 21.59 -11.19
N GLN A 36 -3.74 22.09 -12.00
CA GLN A 36 -2.87 21.28 -12.83
C GLN A 36 -2.00 20.33 -11.98
N ARG A 37 -1.37 20.82 -10.91
CA ARG A 37 -0.61 19.98 -9.96
C ARG A 37 -1.46 18.88 -9.34
N LYS A 38 -2.75 19.13 -9.10
CA LYS A 38 -3.68 18.12 -8.59
C LYS A 38 -3.92 17.02 -9.64
N LEU A 39 -4.09 17.40 -10.91
CA LEU A 39 -4.24 16.45 -12.02
C LEU A 39 -2.96 15.61 -12.21
N GLU A 40 -1.79 16.24 -12.19
CA GLU A 40 -0.49 15.58 -12.31
C GLU A 40 -0.23 14.61 -11.15
N ARG A 41 -0.58 15.01 -9.91
CA ARG A 41 -0.53 14.13 -8.73
C ARG A 41 -1.46 12.93 -8.89
N ASN A 42 -2.69 13.13 -9.36
CA ASN A 42 -3.63 12.03 -9.58
C ASN A 42 -3.14 11.05 -10.66
N ALA A 43 -2.59 11.56 -11.76
CA ALA A 43 -2.00 10.73 -12.81
C ALA A 43 -0.81 9.93 -12.28
N SER A 44 0.07 10.58 -11.52
CA SER A 44 1.22 9.93 -10.89
C SER A 44 0.80 8.88 -9.86
N ALA A 45 -0.23 9.17 -9.05
CA ALA A 45 -0.80 8.22 -8.10
C ALA A 45 -1.38 6.97 -8.78
N ARG A 46 -2.01 7.13 -9.95
CA ARG A 46 -2.52 6.00 -10.77
C ARG A 46 -1.38 5.13 -11.31
N LEU A 47 -0.32 5.74 -11.84
CA LEU A 47 0.86 5.00 -12.29
C LEU A 47 1.53 4.27 -11.14
N LEU A 48 1.70 4.93 -10.00
CA LEU A 48 2.26 4.34 -8.80
C LEU A 48 1.38 3.20 -8.27
N ALA A 49 0.05 3.35 -8.33
CA ALA A 49 -0.89 2.29 -7.97
C ALA A 49 -0.75 1.08 -8.89
N GLN A 50 -0.55 1.29 -10.18
CA GLN A 50 -0.33 0.21 -11.15
C GLN A 50 0.96 -0.55 -10.83
N ILE A 51 2.05 0.17 -10.53
CA ILE A 51 3.32 -0.43 -10.12
C ILE A 51 3.14 -1.22 -8.80
N MET A 52 2.33 -0.72 -7.86
CA MET A 52 2.03 -1.39 -6.59
C MET A 52 1.08 -2.59 -6.70
N LYS A 53 0.17 -2.60 -7.70
CA LYS A 53 -0.76 -3.71 -7.89
C LYS A 53 -0.03 -5.01 -8.23
N THR A 54 1.09 -4.94 -8.94
CA THR A 54 1.91 -6.12 -9.30
C THR A 54 2.50 -6.85 -8.09
N PRO A 55 3.30 -6.22 -7.19
CA PRO A 55 3.86 -6.90 -6.02
C PRO A 55 2.79 -7.36 -5.03
N ILE A 56 1.73 -6.56 -4.81
CA ILE A 56 0.61 -6.96 -3.94
C ILE A 56 -0.15 -8.16 -4.54
N GLY A 57 -0.41 -8.13 -5.86
CA GLY A 57 -1.03 -9.24 -6.57
C GLY A 57 -0.18 -10.51 -6.57
N ALA A 58 1.12 -10.38 -6.76
CA ALA A 58 2.06 -11.50 -6.66
C ALA A 58 2.05 -12.12 -5.26
N ALA A 59 2.09 -11.30 -4.22
CA ALA A 59 2.00 -11.77 -2.83
C ALA A 59 0.68 -12.50 -2.54
N ARG A 60 -0.45 -12.02 -3.07
CA ARG A 60 -1.75 -12.72 -2.95
C ARG A 60 -1.71 -14.12 -3.56
N ILE A 61 -1.15 -14.25 -4.77
CA ILE A 61 -1.03 -15.55 -5.45
C ILE A 61 -0.10 -16.47 -4.66
N GLN A 62 1.03 -15.95 -4.18
CA GLN A 62 1.99 -16.72 -3.38
C GLN A 62 1.40 -17.17 -2.04
N LEU A 63 0.62 -16.33 -1.36
CA LEU A 63 -0.12 -16.68 -0.13
C LEU A 63 -1.15 -17.77 -0.40
N ALA A 64 -1.96 -17.62 -1.45
CA ALA A 64 -2.96 -18.62 -1.82
C ALA A 64 -2.30 -19.97 -2.15
N LYS A 65 -1.19 -19.94 -2.91
CA LYS A 65 -0.39 -21.13 -3.22
C LYS A 65 0.18 -21.74 -1.94
N PHE A 66 0.77 -20.94 -1.05
CA PHE A 66 1.31 -21.40 0.23
C PHE A 66 0.23 -22.07 1.10
N ARG A 67 -0.99 -21.51 1.13
CA ARG A 67 -2.12 -22.12 1.82
C ARG A 67 -2.50 -23.46 1.18
N CYS A 68 -2.67 -23.52 -0.13
CA CYS A 68 -3.05 -24.74 -0.83
C CYS A 68 -1.98 -25.85 -0.72
N ASP A 69 -0.70 -25.50 -0.77
CA ASP A 69 0.41 -26.45 -0.79
C ASP A 69 0.74 -27.04 0.60
N ASN A 70 0.22 -26.46 1.69
CA ASN A 70 0.57 -26.87 3.05
C ASN A 70 -0.63 -27.09 3.99
N PHE A 71 -1.77 -26.47 3.69
CA PHE A 71 -2.96 -26.44 4.57
C PHE A 71 -4.27 -26.72 3.83
N SER A 72 -4.21 -27.33 2.64
CA SER A 72 -5.42 -27.76 1.93
C SER A 72 -6.12 -28.93 2.66
N PRO A 73 -7.46 -28.99 2.69
CA PRO A 73 -8.20 -30.11 3.27
C PRO A 73 -7.81 -31.47 2.68
N GLU A 74 -7.47 -31.50 1.39
CA GLU A 74 -7.01 -32.70 0.68
C GLU A 74 -5.62 -33.16 1.09
N GLN A 75 -4.88 -32.30 1.81
CA GLN A 75 -3.53 -32.54 2.28
C GLN A 75 -3.48 -32.63 3.82
N ALA A 76 -4.49 -33.25 4.44
CA ALA A 76 -4.52 -33.48 5.89
C ALA A 76 -3.22 -34.13 6.42
N ASP A 77 -2.60 -34.99 5.60
CA ASP A 77 -1.30 -35.62 5.87
C ASP A 77 -0.16 -34.61 6.09
N ASN A 78 -0.20 -33.45 5.43
CA ASN A 78 0.82 -32.41 5.59
C ASN A 78 0.75 -31.77 6.97
N ILE A 79 -0.45 -31.56 7.52
CA ILE A 79 -0.62 -31.06 8.89
C ILE A 79 -0.08 -32.10 9.87
N SER A 80 -0.40 -33.39 9.68
CA SER A 80 0.15 -34.46 10.51
C SER A 80 1.67 -34.55 10.44
N ARG A 81 2.28 -34.30 9.28
CA ARG A 81 3.75 -34.22 9.14
C ARG A 81 4.33 -33.03 9.89
N LEU A 82 3.72 -31.85 9.80
CA LEU A 82 4.16 -30.66 10.55
C LEU A 82 4.14 -30.89 12.07
N LEU A 83 3.15 -31.64 12.58
CA LEU A 83 3.05 -31.96 14.01
C LEU A 83 4.12 -32.94 14.49
N LYS A 84 4.65 -33.80 13.61
CA LYS A 84 5.51 -34.93 13.99
C LYS A 84 6.97 -34.81 13.57
N ASP A 85 7.28 -34.00 12.57
CA ASP A 85 8.61 -33.94 11.94
C ASP A 85 9.14 -32.51 11.88
N GLU A 86 10.25 -32.26 12.56
CA GLU A 86 10.99 -31.00 12.55
C GLU A 86 11.42 -30.59 11.14
N ASN A 87 11.82 -31.54 10.29
CA ASN A 87 12.25 -31.21 8.93
C ASN A 87 11.10 -30.65 8.09
N SER A 88 9.89 -31.19 8.27
CA SER A 88 8.68 -30.66 7.65
C SER A 88 8.39 -29.23 8.11
N ARG A 89 8.61 -28.91 9.40
CA ARG A 89 8.47 -27.54 9.91
C ARG A 89 9.54 -26.60 9.35
N LYS A 90 10.79 -27.05 9.20
CA LYS A 90 11.86 -26.26 8.55
C LYS A 90 11.56 -25.98 7.07
N LYS A 91 11.06 -26.97 6.33
CA LYS A 91 10.60 -26.78 4.93
C LYS A 91 9.47 -25.76 4.82
N LEU A 92 8.61 -25.66 5.83
CA LEU A 92 7.58 -24.62 5.86
C LEU A 92 8.19 -23.20 5.94
N VAL A 93 9.28 -23.04 6.71
CA VAL A 93 10.04 -21.77 6.78
C VAL A 93 10.66 -21.41 5.43
N GLU A 94 11.23 -22.38 4.74
CA GLU A 94 11.78 -22.15 3.40
C GLU A 94 10.69 -21.68 2.43
N LYS A 95 9.51 -22.33 2.45
CA LYS A 95 8.39 -21.96 1.59
C LYS A 95 7.82 -20.57 1.89
N VAL A 96 7.70 -20.18 3.17
CA VAL A 96 7.17 -18.86 3.52
C VAL A 96 8.14 -17.73 3.17
N SER A 97 9.45 -18.02 3.11
CA SER A 97 10.47 -17.01 2.81
C SER A 97 10.27 -16.37 1.42
N VAL A 98 9.72 -17.14 0.48
CA VAL A 98 9.41 -16.74 -0.90
C VAL A 98 8.31 -15.67 -0.96
N ILE A 99 7.44 -15.59 0.06
CA ILE A 99 6.32 -14.66 0.08
C ILE A 99 6.81 -13.25 0.36
N THR A 100 7.10 -12.44 -0.65
CA THR A 100 7.56 -11.05 -0.45
C THR A 100 6.53 -10.08 -1.01
N ILE A 101 6.35 -8.96 -0.30
CA ILE A 101 5.79 -7.77 -0.89
C ILE A 101 6.97 -6.83 -1.06
N ASP A 102 7.41 -6.66 -2.30
CA ASP A 102 8.46 -5.70 -2.60
C ASP A 102 7.84 -4.32 -2.72
N LEU A 103 8.42 -3.36 -1.99
CA LEU A 103 8.01 -1.98 -2.05
C LEU A 103 8.85 -1.27 -3.12
N PRO A 104 8.27 -0.82 -4.24
CA PRO A 104 8.97 -0.04 -5.25
C PRO A 104 9.55 1.23 -4.63
N SER A 105 10.78 1.60 -4.98
CA SER A 105 11.42 2.81 -4.46
C SER A 105 10.61 4.07 -4.75
N GLN A 106 9.92 4.10 -5.90
CA GLN A 106 9.03 5.18 -6.30
C GLN A 106 7.87 5.39 -5.31
N PHE A 107 7.48 4.34 -4.56
CA PHE A 107 6.46 4.45 -3.53
C PHE A 107 7.00 5.16 -2.28
N LEU A 108 8.24 4.90 -1.90
CA LEU A 108 8.85 5.56 -0.73
C LEU A 108 9.00 7.06 -0.95
N ASP A 109 9.38 7.47 -2.16
CA ASP A 109 9.59 8.88 -2.50
C ASP A 109 8.29 9.66 -2.66
N LYS A 110 7.16 8.96 -2.89
CA LYS A 110 5.86 9.54 -3.29
C LYS A 110 4.67 8.94 -2.54
N ALA A 111 4.88 8.45 -1.32
CA ALA A 111 3.82 7.86 -0.49
C ALA A 111 2.69 8.87 -0.18
N ASP A 112 2.98 10.18 -0.26
CA ASP A 112 2.01 11.27 -0.09
C ASP A 112 0.98 11.35 -1.22
N PHE A 113 1.16 10.60 -2.31
CA PHE A 113 0.21 10.58 -3.43
C PHE A 113 -1.03 9.75 -3.15
N PHE A 114 -0.96 8.85 -2.17
CA PHE A 114 -2.10 8.03 -1.76
C PHE A 114 -2.86 8.65 -0.59
N SER A 115 -4.16 8.36 -0.54
CA SER A 115 -4.95 8.69 0.64
C SER A 115 -4.48 7.86 1.84
N GLU A 116 -4.73 8.38 3.03
CA GLU A 116 -4.45 7.68 4.29
C GLU A 116 -5.07 6.27 4.31
N ALA A 117 -6.28 6.12 3.75
CA ALA A 117 -6.95 4.83 3.65
C ALA A 117 -6.14 3.79 2.84
N VAL A 118 -5.62 4.18 1.66
CA VAL A 118 -4.81 3.29 0.82
C VAL A 118 -3.49 2.94 1.50
N ASN A 119 -2.81 3.94 2.07
CA ASN A 119 -1.57 3.73 2.80
C ASN A 119 -1.76 2.80 4.01
N ASN A 120 -2.88 2.93 4.73
CA ASN A 120 -3.21 2.06 5.86
C ASN A 120 -3.44 0.60 5.41
N GLU A 121 -4.21 0.37 4.34
CA GLU A 121 -4.43 -0.98 3.83
C GLU A 121 -3.13 -1.63 3.32
N LEU A 122 -2.28 -0.86 2.63
CA LEU A 122 -0.95 -1.33 2.24
C LEU A 122 -0.10 -1.69 3.47
N ALA A 123 -0.02 -0.81 4.46
CA ALA A 123 0.73 -1.04 5.70
C ALA A 123 0.24 -2.31 6.44
N LYS A 124 -1.07 -2.52 6.51
CA LYS A 124 -1.66 -3.75 7.06
C LYS A 124 -1.22 -4.98 6.28
N ALA A 125 -1.22 -4.94 4.95
CA ALA A 125 -0.76 -6.05 4.13
C ALA A 125 0.71 -6.40 4.42
N PHE A 126 1.60 -5.40 4.46
CA PHE A 126 3.01 -5.59 4.84
C PHE A 126 3.14 -6.20 6.24
N PHE A 127 2.42 -5.64 7.21
CA PHE A 127 2.45 -6.11 8.59
C PHE A 127 2.00 -7.56 8.70
N HIS A 128 0.87 -7.93 8.10
CA HIS A 128 0.34 -9.29 8.20
C HIS A 128 1.18 -10.33 7.46
N VAL A 129 1.75 -10.00 6.30
CA VAL A 129 2.71 -10.89 5.61
C VAL A 129 3.97 -11.09 6.44
N ASN A 130 4.52 -10.04 7.03
CA ASN A 130 5.70 -10.17 7.89
C ASN A 130 5.39 -10.92 9.19
N SER A 131 4.23 -10.67 9.81
CA SER A 131 3.76 -11.41 10.97
C SER A 131 3.57 -12.91 10.68
N LEU A 132 3.09 -13.26 9.47
CA LEU A 132 3.03 -14.64 9.02
C LEU A 132 4.42 -15.28 8.95
N LYS A 133 5.41 -14.59 8.35
CA LYS A 133 6.79 -15.10 8.30
C LYS A 133 7.34 -15.37 9.69
N GLN A 134 7.16 -14.43 10.61
CA GLN A 134 7.63 -14.56 11.98
C GLN A 134 7.01 -15.78 12.68
N ILE A 135 5.69 -15.97 12.61
CA ILE A 135 5.06 -17.12 13.27
C ILE A 135 5.48 -18.46 12.63
N VAL A 136 5.70 -18.48 11.32
CA VAL A 136 6.19 -19.67 10.63
C VAL A 136 7.64 -19.96 11.04
N MET A 137 8.50 -18.95 11.14
CA MET A 137 9.87 -19.11 11.67
C MET A 137 9.87 -19.64 13.11
N LEU A 138 9.01 -19.11 13.98
CA LEU A 138 8.86 -19.62 15.35
C LEU A 138 8.39 -21.09 15.35
N THR A 139 7.43 -21.43 14.50
CA THR A 139 6.96 -22.81 14.32
C THR A 139 8.07 -23.74 13.82
N GLY A 140 8.89 -23.26 12.88
CA GLY A 140 10.04 -24.00 12.34
C GLY A 140 11.18 -24.22 13.33
N GLY A 141 11.27 -23.38 14.36
CA GLY A 141 12.25 -23.50 15.44
C GLY A 141 11.86 -24.48 16.55
N LEU A 142 10.65 -25.04 16.54
CA LEU A 142 10.22 -26.03 17.52
C LEU A 142 10.87 -27.39 17.25
N SER A 143 11.53 -27.95 18.27
CA SER A 143 12.14 -29.29 18.21
C SER A 143 11.10 -30.41 18.32
N ASP A 144 11.48 -31.63 17.95
CA ASP A 144 10.62 -32.81 18.11
C ASP A 144 10.40 -33.24 19.57
N SER A 145 11.15 -32.67 20.51
CA SER A 145 10.95 -32.86 21.95
C SER A 145 9.83 -31.99 22.53
N GLU A 146 9.33 -31.03 21.75
CA GLU A 146 8.25 -30.13 22.15
C GLU A 146 6.91 -30.87 22.29
N THR A 147 6.02 -30.38 23.14
CA THR A 147 4.72 -31.02 23.31
C THR A 147 3.85 -30.87 22.05
N GLU A 148 3.17 -31.95 21.65
CA GLU A 148 2.28 -31.92 20.47
C GLU A 148 1.21 -30.82 20.59
N ILE A 149 0.74 -30.54 21.80
CA ILE A 149 -0.22 -29.46 22.08
C ILE A 149 0.37 -28.10 21.69
N ASN A 150 1.62 -27.82 22.07
CA ASN A 150 2.29 -26.55 21.75
C ASN A 150 2.55 -26.43 20.24
N ILE A 151 3.05 -27.50 19.60
CA ILE A 151 3.25 -27.53 18.14
C ILE A 151 1.92 -27.27 17.42
N LYS A 152 0.83 -27.91 17.87
CA LYS A 152 -0.52 -27.71 17.31
C LYS A 152 -1.01 -26.27 17.47
N GLN A 153 -0.76 -25.63 18.62
CA GLN A 153 -1.10 -24.22 18.82
C GLN A 153 -0.34 -23.31 17.85
N HIS A 154 0.95 -23.56 17.63
CA HIS A 154 1.76 -22.84 16.65
C HIS A 154 1.24 -23.03 15.22
N VAL A 155 0.97 -24.27 14.81
CA VAL A 155 0.42 -24.60 13.48
C VAL A 155 -0.95 -23.92 13.26
N ASN A 156 -1.84 -23.94 14.25
CA ASN A 156 -3.11 -23.23 14.17
C ASN A 156 -2.93 -21.71 14.07
N SER A 157 -1.94 -21.16 14.77
CA SER A 157 -1.58 -19.74 14.69
C SER A 157 -1.10 -19.37 13.30
N VAL A 158 -0.29 -20.24 12.65
CA VAL A 158 0.11 -20.07 11.25
C VAL A 158 -1.13 -20.01 10.35
N MET A 159 -2.06 -20.97 10.47
CA MET A 159 -3.28 -20.97 9.66
C MET A 159 -4.11 -19.69 9.83
N HIS A 160 -4.23 -19.19 11.07
CA HIS A 160 -4.92 -17.93 11.34
C HIS A 160 -4.20 -16.74 10.70
N LYS A 161 -2.86 -16.69 10.77
CA LYS A 161 -2.05 -15.64 10.16
C LYS A 161 -2.07 -15.66 8.64
N ILE A 162 -2.16 -16.83 8.01
CA ILE A 162 -2.37 -16.94 6.56
C ILE A 162 -3.67 -16.22 6.17
N LYS A 163 -4.78 -16.53 6.84
CA LYS A 163 -6.07 -15.89 6.56
C LYS A 163 -6.02 -14.37 6.73
N GLN A 164 -5.39 -13.89 7.81
CA GLN A 164 -5.20 -12.46 8.03
C GLN A 164 -4.37 -11.80 6.91
N ALA A 165 -3.30 -12.47 6.45
CA ALA A 165 -2.46 -11.97 5.37
C ALA A 165 -3.20 -11.97 4.02
N GLU A 166 -3.96 -13.02 3.69
CA GLU A 166 -4.80 -13.09 2.49
C GLU A 166 -5.84 -11.96 2.48
N GLU A 167 -6.54 -11.75 3.60
CA GLU A 167 -7.55 -10.70 3.71
C GLU A 167 -6.94 -9.29 3.62
N ALA A 168 -5.82 -9.05 4.30
CA ALA A 168 -5.14 -7.75 4.27
C ALA A 168 -4.58 -7.44 2.88
N THR A 169 -3.97 -8.42 2.20
CA THR A 169 -3.46 -8.23 0.84
C THR A 169 -4.58 -8.06 -0.19
N GLN A 170 -5.73 -8.71 0.01
CA GLN A 170 -6.94 -8.47 -0.78
C GLN A 170 -7.41 -7.01 -0.63
N LYS A 171 -7.60 -6.55 0.61
CA LYS A 171 -8.04 -5.16 0.89
C LYS A 171 -7.08 -4.13 0.33
N ALA A 172 -5.77 -4.37 0.46
CA ALA A 172 -4.75 -3.52 -0.13
C ALA A 172 -4.84 -3.47 -1.66
N PHE A 173 -5.06 -4.62 -2.30
CA PHE A 173 -5.22 -4.70 -3.75
C PHE A 173 -6.47 -3.94 -4.24
N ASP A 174 -7.58 -4.09 -3.53
CA ASP A 174 -8.86 -3.44 -3.87
C ASP A 174 -8.85 -1.94 -3.57
N ALA A 175 -8.12 -1.52 -2.53
CA ALA A 175 -7.96 -0.11 -2.18
C ALA A 175 -7.10 0.66 -3.19
N LEU A 176 -6.15 0.00 -3.86
CA LEU A 176 -5.37 0.63 -4.92
C LEU A 176 -6.30 1.06 -6.05
N PRO A 177 -6.32 2.36 -6.44
CA PRO A 177 -7.34 2.92 -7.32
C PRO A 177 -7.53 2.08 -8.58
N ASN A 178 -8.80 1.81 -8.90
CA ASN A 178 -9.15 1.15 -10.14
C ASN A 178 -8.74 2.03 -11.31
N LEU A 179 -8.04 1.39 -12.25
CA LEU A 179 -7.72 1.95 -13.56
C LEU A 179 -8.98 1.84 -14.42
N GLU A 180 -10.06 2.51 -14.02
CA GLU A 180 -11.13 2.77 -14.99
C GLU A 180 -10.86 4.16 -15.60
N PRO A 181 -10.79 4.23 -16.95
CA PRO A 181 -10.58 5.48 -17.66
C PRO A 181 -11.70 6.49 -17.40
#